data_AF-A0A950EJS0-F1
#
_entry.id   AF-A0A950EJS0-F1
#
_cell.length_a   1.000
_cell.length_b   1.000
_cell.length_c   1.000
_cell.angle_alpha   90.00
_cell.angle_beta   90.00
_cell.angle_gamma   90.00
#
_symmetry.space_group_name_H-M   'P 1'
#
loop_
_entity.id
_entity.type
_entity.pdbx_description
1 polymer ?
#
loop_
_entity_poly.entity_id
_entity_poly.type
_entity_poly.pdbx_seq_one_letter_code
_entity_poly.pdbx_strand_id
1 'polypeptide(L)'
;MITFYRTTEDTGSQEIQEVLRELCLAHEVVLVTDPGASRGILPEGTRPPVLVDEGTVYQDRSAIQAHLEELKAIRELWYKYGGDACYCDAEGNVE
;
A
#
# COMPACT_ATOMS: atom_id res chain seq x y z
N MET A 1 4.79 7.01 -2.05
CA MET A 1 5.47 5.69 -2.11
C MET A 1 5.16 4.98 -0.80
N ILE A 2 4.59 3.78 -0.87
CA ILE A 2 4.13 3.04 0.31
C ILE A 2 5.28 2.21 0.87
N THR A 3 5.50 2.28 2.19
CA THR A 3 6.44 1.43 2.91
C THR A 3 5.70 0.67 4.00
N PHE A 4 5.76 -0.65 3.98
CA PHE A 4 5.11 -1.52 4.95
C PHE A 4 6.13 -2.23 5.83
N TYR A 5 6.07 -1.97 7.13
CA TYR A 5 6.95 -2.55 8.14
C TYR A 5 6.23 -3.71 8.83
N ARG A 6 6.83 -4.91 8.77
CA ARG A 6 6.26 -6.11 9.39
C ARG A 6 7.29 -6.96 10.11
N THR A 7 6.84 -7.77 11.07
CA THR A 7 7.62 -8.86 11.65
C THR A 7 7.44 -10.14 10.84
N THR A 8 8.34 -11.11 11.00
CA THR A 8 8.30 -12.38 10.26
C THR A 8 7.22 -13.35 10.74
N GLU A 9 6.73 -13.19 11.97
CA GLU A 9 5.89 -14.17 12.66
C GLU A 9 4.39 -13.83 12.66
N ASP A 10 4.00 -12.69 12.08
CA ASP A 10 2.61 -12.22 12.13
C ASP A 10 1.83 -12.55 10.85
N THR A 11 0.86 -13.47 10.95
CA THR A 11 -0.04 -13.85 9.85
C THR A 11 -0.86 -12.66 9.34
N GLY A 12 -1.26 -11.74 10.22
CA GLY A 12 -2.02 -10.54 9.83
C GLY A 12 -1.24 -9.61 8.91
N SER A 13 0.07 -9.52 9.11
CA SER A 13 0.98 -8.75 8.26
C SER A 13 1.21 -9.42 6.91
N GLN A 14 1.05 -10.74 6.79
CA GLN A 14 1.09 -11.42 5.49
C GLN A 14 -0.15 -11.07 4.67
N GLU A 15 -1.33 -11.08 5.29
CA GLU A 15 -2.59 -10.71 4.62
C GLU A 15 -2.52 -9.27 4.08
N ILE A 16 -2.01 -8.32 4.86
CA ILE A 16 -1.81 -6.92 4.42
C ILE A 16 -0.89 -6.83 3.21
N GLN A 17 0.21 -7.58 3.21
CA GLN A 17 1.13 -7.60 2.08
C GLN A 17 0.50 -8.19 0.82
N GLU A 18 -0.30 -9.24 0.93
CA GLU A 18 -1.02 -9.78 -0.22
C GLU A 18 -2.01 -8.77 -0.80
N VAL A 19 -2.77 -8.06 0.05
CA VAL A 19 -3.67 -6.99 -0.41
C VAL A 19 -2.91 -5.90 -1.16
N LEU A 20 -1.76 -5.44 -0.66
CA LEU A 20 -0.91 -4.47 -1.35
C LEU A 20 -0.46 -4.97 -2.74
N ARG A 21 -0.15 -6.27 -2.87
CA ARG A 21 0.19 -6.90 -4.16
C ARG A 21 -1.03 -6.98 -5.08
N GLU A 22 -2.20 -7.35 -4.59
CA GLU A 22 -3.43 -7.44 -5.37
C GLU A 22 -3.93 -6.08 -5.87
N LEU A 23 -3.67 -5.03 -5.10
CA LEU A 23 -3.93 -3.65 -5.50
C LEU A 23 -2.95 -3.13 -6.56
N CYS A 24 -1.90 -3.89 -6.90
CA CYS A 24 -0.84 -3.52 -7.84
C CYS A 24 -0.18 -2.17 -7.48
N LEU A 25 -0.11 -1.84 -6.19
CA LEU A 25 0.49 -0.60 -5.72
C LEU A 25 2.00 -0.75 -5.61
N ALA A 26 2.75 0.28 -5.99
CA ALA A 26 4.19 0.33 -5.76
C ALA A 26 4.44 0.45 -4.25
N HIS A 27 5.03 -0.60 -3.66
CA HIS A 27 5.28 -0.66 -2.22
C HIS A 27 6.63 -1.33 -1.91
N GLU A 28 7.23 -0.89 -0.81
CA GLU A 28 8.40 -1.51 -0.20
C GLU A 28 7.98 -2.26 1.07
N VAL A 29 8.55 -3.45 1.31
CA VAL A 29 8.31 -4.23 2.53
C VAL A 29 9.60 -4.34 3.33
N VAL A 30 9.58 -3.81 4.55
CA VAL A 30 10.72 -3.81 5.47
C VAL A 30 10.45 -4.82 6.59
N LEU A 31 11.30 -5.84 6.69
CA LEU A 31 11.22 -6.83 7.77
C LEU A 31 11.94 -6.31 9.01
N VAL A 32 11.21 -6.23 10.12
CA VAL A 32 11.74 -5.85 11.43
C VAL A 32 11.95 -7.12 12.25
N THR A 33 13.21 -7.56 12.36
CA THR A 33 13.59 -8.77 13.12
C THR A 33 13.86 -8.50 14.60
N ASP A 34 14.15 -7.25 14.97
CA ASP A 34 14.39 -6.86 16.36
C ASP A 34 13.72 -5.49 16.63
N PRO A 35 12.76 -5.42 17.57
CA PRO A 35 12.05 -4.17 17.88
C PRO A 35 12.91 -3.14 18.63
N GLY A 36 14.10 -3.50 19.10
CA GLY A 36 15.07 -2.60 19.74
C GLY A 36 16.18 -2.11 18.78
N ALA A 37 16.54 -2.89 17.76
CA ALA A 37 17.51 -2.52 16.73
C ALA A 37 16.92 -1.65 15.60
N SER A 38 15.61 -1.46 15.59
CA SER A 38 14.85 -0.69 14.60
C SER A 38 14.94 0.83 14.75
N ARG A 39 15.79 1.35 15.66
CA ARG A 39 16.07 2.78 15.81
C ARG A 39 16.61 3.36 14.49
N GLY A 40 15.78 4.15 13.81
CA GLY A 40 16.09 4.77 12.52
C GLY A 40 15.46 4.09 11.30
N ILE A 41 14.90 2.89 11.46
CA ILE A 41 14.16 2.17 10.40
C ILE A 41 12.65 2.40 10.57
N LEU A 42 12.15 2.31 11.80
CA LEU A 42 10.75 2.62 12.11
C LEU A 42 10.57 4.10 12.43
N PRO A 43 9.40 4.68 12.11
CA PRO A 43 9.01 5.98 12.64
C PRO A 43 9.06 5.97 14.17
N GLU A 44 9.53 7.07 14.77
CA GLU A 44 9.72 7.15 16.23
C GLU A 44 8.44 6.84 17.00
N GLY A 45 8.55 5.95 18.00
CA GLY A 45 7.43 5.57 18.87
C GLY A 45 6.48 4.51 18.28
N THR A 46 6.75 3.96 17.10
CA THR A 46 5.85 3.02 16.43
C THR A 46 6.29 1.56 16.57
N ARG A 47 5.35 0.62 16.42
CA ARG A 47 5.61 -0.83 16.45
C ARG A 47 4.95 -1.52 15.27
N PRO A 48 5.62 -2.47 14.60
CA PRO A 48 5.00 -3.25 13.54
C PRO A 48 3.74 -3.99 14.03
N PRO A 49 2.70 -4.14 13.19
CA PRO A 49 2.63 -3.69 11.79
C PRO A 49 2.43 -2.17 11.66
N VAL A 50 3.17 -1.54 10.75
CA VAL A 50 3.06 -0.10 10.42
C VAL A 50 3.07 0.06 8.91
N LEU A 51 2.15 0.86 8.37
CA LEU A 51 2.18 1.30 6.99
C LEU A 51 2.48 2.79 6.94
N VAL A 52 3.41 3.18 6.08
CA VAL A 52 3.73 4.58 5.81
C VAL A 52 3.41 4.89 4.36
N ASP A 53 2.58 5.90 4.14
CA ASP A 53 2.22 6.36 2.80
C ASP A 53 2.36 7.88 2.73
N GLU A 54 3.26 8.34 1.84
CA GLU A 54 3.59 9.76 1.66
C GLU A 54 3.89 10.54 2.96
N GLY A 55 4.50 9.86 3.94
CA GLY A 55 4.84 10.44 5.25
C GLY A 55 3.71 10.33 6.30
N THR A 56 2.52 9.87 5.90
CA THR A 56 1.45 9.53 6.83
C THR A 56 1.69 8.15 7.42
N VAL A 57 1.63 8.03 8.75
CA VAL A 57 1.90 6.79 9.47
C VAL A 57 0.59 6.18 9.96
N TYR A 58 0.29 5.00 9.45
CA TYR A 58 -0.84 4.17 9.86
C TYR A 58 -0.33 3.08 10.80
N GLN A 59 -0.64 3.27 12.08
CA GLN A 59 -0.42 2.26 13.12
C GLN A 59 -1.71 1.49 13.37
N ASP A 60 -1.57 0.24 13.78
CA ASP A 60 -2.66 -0.70 14.04
C ASP A 60 -3.33 -1.27 12.78
N ARG A 61 -3.71 -2.54 12.87
CA ARG A 61 -4.28 -3.31 11.75
C ARG A 61 -5.56 -2.68 11.20
N SER A 62 -6.41 -2.11 12.05
CA SER A 62 -7.66 -1.49 11.63
C SER A 62 -7.43 -0.23 10.81
N ALA A 63 -6.48 0.63 11.19
CA ALA A 63 -6.16 1.83 10.44
C ALA A 63 -5.52 1.48 9.09
N ILE A 64 -4.63 0.48 9.08
CA ILE A 64 -4.03 -0.04 7.84
C ILE A 64 -5.12 -0.59 6.91
N GLN A 65 -6.05 -1.39 7.42
CA GLN A 65 -7.16 -1.92 6.62
C GLN A 65 -8.08 -0.81 6.09
N ALA A 66 -8.42 0.19 6.91
CA ALA A 66 -9.22 1.32 6.46
C ALA A 66 -8.55 2.06 5.30
N HIS A 67 -7.24 2.34 5.41
CA HIS A 67 -6.47 2.99 4.34
C HIS A 67 -6.42 2.13 3.07
N LEU A 68 -6.23 0.82 3.20
CA LEU A 68 -6.25 -0.09 2.05
C LEU A 68 -7.60 -0.12 1.33
N GLU A 69 -8.71 -0.07 2.07
CA GLU A 69 -10.04 0.02 1.48
C GLU A 69 -10.27 1.36 0.76
N GLU A 70 -9.74 2.47 1.29
CA GLU A 70 -9.75 3.76 0.60
C GLU A 70 -8.95 3.70 -0.72
N LEU A 71 -7.73 3.13 -0.69
CA LEU A 71 -6.91 2.95 -1.89
C LEU A 71 -7.59 2.05 -2.94
N LYS A 72 -8.29 1.02 -2.48
CA LYS A 72 -9.09 0.14 -3.34
C LYS A 72 -10.26 0.90 -3.98
N ALA A 73 -11.01 1.68 -3.20
CA ALA A 73 -12.11 2.49 -3.71
C ALA A 73 -11.62 3.52 -4.73
N ILE A 74 -10.47 4.14 -4.47
CA ILE A 74 -9.79 5.02 -5.44
C ILE A 74 -9.50 4.21 -6.70
N ARG A 75 -8.78 3.09 -6.63
CA ARG A 75 -8.50 2.25 -7.80
C ARG A 75 -9.77 1.92 -8.59
N GLU A 76 -10.84 1.48 -7.94
CA GLU A 76 -12.11 1.16 -8.61
C GLU A 76 -12.72 2.38 -9.32
N LEU A 77 -12.65 3.56 -8.69
CA LEU A 77 -13.04 4.82 -9.30
C LEU A 77 -12.20 5.08 -10.57
N TRP A 78 -10.88 4.94 -10.49
CA TRP A 78 -9.98 5.11 -11.63
C TRP A 78 -10.24 4.08 -12.73
N TYR A 79 -10.54 2.83 -12.41
CA TYR A 79 -10.93 1.83 -13.40
C TYR A 79 -12.27 2.15 -14.07
N LYS A 80 -13.22 2.68 -13.30
CA LYS A 80 -14.54 3.07 -13.80
C LYS A 80 -14.48 4.25 -14.77
N TYR A 81 -13.64 5.25 -14.49
CA TYR A 81 -13.56 6.48 -15.29
C TYR A 81 -12.35 6.56 -16.23
N GLY A 82 -11.30 5.77 -15.99
CA GLY A 82 -10.08 5.71 -16.78
C GLY A 82 -10.12 4.71 -17.95
N GLY A 83 -11.27 4.06 -18.17
CA GLY A 83 -11.50 3.16 -19.30
C GLY A 83 -11.68 3.86 -20.65
N ASP A 84 -11.61 5.19 -20.70
CA ASP A 84 -11.91 6.00 -21.91
C ASP A 84 -10.68 6.73 -22.46
N ALA A 85 -9.56 6.01 -22.56
CA ALA A 85 -8.33 6.52 -23.18
C ALA A 85 -7.88 5.63 -24.35
N CYS A 86 -8.80 5.39 -25.29
CA CYS A 86 -8.48 5.00 -26.66
C CYS A 86 -9.51 5.65 -27.59
N TYR A 87 -9.44 6.97 -27.78
CA TYR A 87 -9.90 7.55 -29.04
C TYR A 87 -8.77 7.39 -30.04
N CYS A 88 -8.58 6.15 -30.50
CA CYS A 88 -7.95 5.89 -31.78
C CYS A 88 -9.06 5.43 -32.70
N ASP A 89 -9.30 6.17 -33.77
CA ASP A 89 -10.13 5.67 -34.87
C ASP A 89 -9.53 4.37 -35.45
N ALA A 90 -10.26 3.71 -36.35
CA ALA A 90 -9.80 2.48 -36.99
C ALA A 90 -8.49 2.65 -37.80
N GLU A 91 -8.02 3.89 -37.98
CA GLU A 91 -6.80 4.26 -38.69
C GLU A 91 -5.64 4.65 -37.74
N GLY A 92 -5.88 4.68 -36.43
CA GLY A 92 -4.87 4.95 -35.40
C GLY A 92 -4.61 6.43 -35.14
N ASN A 93 -5.52 7.34 -35.53
CA ASN A 93 -5.37 8.77 -35.22
C ASN A 93 -6.00 9.11 -33.87
N VAL A 94 -5.31 9.98 -33.13
CA VAL A 94 -5.81 10.60 -31.89
C VAL A 94 -6.55 11.89 -32.27
N GLU A 95 -7.80 12.08 -31.84
CA GLU A 95 -8.55 13.33 -32.01
C GLU A 95 -7.95 14.51 -31.22
#